data_AF-A0A2Z5J7N5-F1
#
_entry.id   AF-A0A2Z5J7N5-F1
#
_cell.length_a   1.000
_cell.length_b   1.000
_cell.length_c   1.000
_cell.angle_alpha   90.00
_cell.angle_beta   90.00
_cell.angle_gamma   90.00
#
_symmetry.space_group_name_H-M   'P 1'
#
loop_
_entity.id
_entity.type
_entity.pdbx_description
1 polymer ?
#
loop_
_entity_poly.entity_id
_entity_poly.type
_entity_poly.pdbx_seq_one_letter_code
_entity_poly.pdbx_strand_id
1 'polypeptide(L)'
;MVEIIETIGSGPLRFFLTFHDGVQIADEGHEEYPVRIGGTGRLGDGTEIARVMHEFGDGPDGLRIRLTIQFPANAPEHVFVGHQWHFACEFTNWLEGAHAQA
;
A
#
# COMPACT_ATOMS: atom_id res chain seq x y z
N MET A 1 -8.34 -3.92 12.57
CA MET A 1 -9.09 -3.82 11.30
C MET A 1 -9.56 -2.38 11.15
N VAL A 2 -9.45 -1.82 9.95
CA VAL A 2 -9.84 -0.45 9.62
C VAL A 2 -10.80 -0.50 8.45
N GLU A 3 -11.88 0.28 8.50
CA GLU A 3 -12.76 0.52 7.37
C GLU A 3 -12.17 1.61 6.48
N ILE A 4 -12.08 1.34 5.18
CA ILE A 4 -11.53 2.26 4.19
C ILE A 4 -12.59 2.52 3.13
N ILE A 5 -12.76 3.80 2.80
CA ILE A 5 -13.56 4.28 1.67
C ILE A 5 -12.65 5.22 0.88
N GLU A 6 -12.14 4.75 -0.24
CA GLU A 6 -11.18 5.51 -1.05
C GLU A 6 -11.32 5.19 -2.53
N THR A 7 -10.72 6.02 -3.38
CA THR A 7 -10.69 5.76 -4.82
C THR A 7 -9.68 4.67 -5.14
N ILE A 8 -10.17 3.52 -5.64
CA ILE A 8 -9.32 2.47 -6.21
C ILE A 8 -9.66 2.35 -7.70
N GLY A 9 -8.74 2.76 -8.56
CA GLY A 9 -8.99 2.88 -9.99
C GLY A 9 -9.81 4.13 -10.32
N SER A 10 -11.00 3.96 -10.91
CA SER A 10 -11.81 5.06 -11.44
C SER A 10 -12.97 5.49 -10.53
N GLY A 11 -13.15 4.85 -9.36
CA GLY A 11 -14.25 5.14 -8.46
C GLY A 11 -13.99 4.75 -7.02
N PRO A 12 -14.87 5.17 -6.10
CA PRO A 12 -14.76 4.84 -4.68
C PRO A 12 -15.03 3.35 -4.45
N LEU A 13 -14.24 2.75 -3.57
CA LEU A 13 -14.40 1.39 -3.08
C LEU A 13 -14.44 1.42 -1.55
N ARG A 14 -15.40 0.69 -0.98
CA ARG A 14 -15.46 0.43 0.46
C ARG A 14 -14.93 -0.97 0.74
N PHE A 15 -13.96 -1.09 1.63
CA PHE A 15 -13.39 -2.36 2.07
C PHE A 15 -12.84 -2.27 3.49
N PHE A 16 -12.49 -3.42 4.05
CA PHE A 16 -11.96 -3.56 5.41
C PHE A 16 -10.54 -4.10 5.34
N LEU A 17 -9.57 -3.32 5.82
CA LEU A 17 -8.17 -3.68 5.86
C LEU A 17 -7.80 -4.24 7.24
N THR A 18 -7.23 -5.44 7.25
CA THR A 18 -6.65 -6.04 8.46
C THR A 18 -5.14 -6.03 8.32
N PHE A 19 -4.45 -5.32 9.21
CA PHE A 19 -3.00 -5.32 9.28
C PHE A 19 -2.49 -6.63 9.89
N HIS A 20 -1.32 -7.07 9.43
CA HIS A 20 -0.66 -8.27 9.91
C HIS A 20 0.48 -7.90 10.85
N ASP A 21 0.58 -8.60 11.98
CA ASP A 21 1.71 -8.49 12.88
C ASP A 21 2.91 -9.29 12.35
N GLY A 22 4.12 -8.84 12.65
CA GLY A 22 5.34 -9.61 12.40
C GLY A 22 5.57 -9.95 10.92
N VAL A 23 5.29 -9.02 10.03
CA VAL A 23 5.54 -9.19 8.59
C VAL A 23 7.02 -9.47 8.33
N GLN A 24 7.31 -10.68 7.88
CA GLN A 24 8.67 -11.16 7.69
C GLN A 24 9.37 -10.48 6.50
N ILE A 25 10.70 -10.50 6.52
CA ILE A 25 11.52 -10.17 5.35
C ILE A 25 11.23 -11.22 4.29
N ALA A 26 10.81 -10.78 3.10
CA ALA A 26 10.68 -11.65 1.94
C ALA A 26 12.06 -12.00 1.36
N ASP A 27 12.10 -12.63 0.19
CA ASP A 27 13.32 -13.06 -0.49
C ASP A 27 14.36 -11.94 -0.71
N GLU A 28 15.51 -12.28 -1.29
CA GLU A 28 16.63 -11.35 -1.57
C GLU A 28 16.17 -9.99 -2.14
N GLY A 29 16.78 -8.91 -1.62
CA GLY A 29 16.50 -7.52 -2.01
C GLY A 29 15.45 -6.83 -1.15
N HIS A 30 14.76 -7.58 -0.28
CA HIS A 30 13.84 -7.00 0.71
C HIS A 30 14.56 -6.61 2.02
N GLU A 31 15.78 -7.07 2.27
CA GLU A 31 16.51 -6.82 3.53
C GLU A 31 16.79 -5.33 3.78
N GLU A 32 16.88 -4.52 2.73
CA GLU A 32 17.09 -3.07 2.81
C GLU A 32 15.87 -2.30 3.37
N TYR A 33 14.74 -2.97 3.58
CA TYR A 33 13.50 -2.38 4.07
C TYR A 33 13.10 -2.95 5.44
N PRO A 34 13.70 -2.48 6.54
CA PRO A 34 13.47 -3.02 7.88
C PRO A 34 12.06 -2.73 8.43
N VAL A 35 11.38 -1.69 7.93
CA VAL A 35 10.03 -1.34 8.35
C VAL A 35 9.04 -1.86 7.31
N ARG A 36 8.10 -2.70 7.75
CA ARG A 36 7.06 -3.26 6.87
C ARG A 36 5.68 -3.16 7.47
N ILE A 37 4.72 -2.89 6.60
CA ILE A 37 3.29 -2.87 6.92
C ILE A 37 2.58 -3.75 5.89
N GLY A 38 2.11 -4.89 6.35
CA GLY A 38 1.37 -5.85 5.54
C GLY A 38 -0.10 -5.88 5.95
N GLY A 39 -0.98 -6.18 5.00
CA GLY A 39 -2.39 -6.36 5.32
C GLY A 39 -3.21 -7.02 4.22
N THR A 40 -4.42 -7.44 4.58
CA THR A 40 -5.41 -7.99 3.65
C THR A 40 -6.69 -7.17 3.65
N GLY A 41 -7.10 -6.74 2.47
CA GLY A 41 -8.35 -6.03 2.22
C GLY A 41 -9.48 -6.98 1.83
N ARG A 42 -10.64 -6.85 2.48
CA ARG A 42 -11.85 -7.64 2.22
C ARG A 42 -13.09 -6.77 2.04
N LEU A 43 -14.02 -7.20 1.20
CA LEU A 43 -15.36 -6.62 1.12
C LEU A 43 -16.19 -6.97 2.36
N GLY A 44 -17.36 -6.35 2.49
CA GLY A 44 -18.26 -6.59 3.63
C GLY A 44 -18.79 -8.03 3.74
N ASP A 45 -18.75 -8.80 2.66
CA ASP A 45 -19.08 -10.22 2.64
C ASP A 45 -17.88 -11.14 2.93
N GLY A 46 -16.70 -10.57 3.19
CA GLY A 46 -15.46 -11.30 3.45
C GLY A 46 -14.64 -11.64 2.21
N THR A 47 -15.11 -11.30 1.00
CA THR A 47 -14.35 -11.51 -0.24
C THR A 47 -13.02 -10.76 -0.20
N GLU A 48 -11.91 -11.47 -0.37
CA GLU A 48 -10.57 -10.87 -0.46
C GLU A 48 -10.37 -10.16 -1.80
N ILE A 49 -9.96 -8.89 -1.73
CA ILE A 49 -9.80 -8.03 -2.91
C ILE A 49 -8.41 -7.40 -2.99
N ALA A 50 -7.62 -7.45 -1.92
CA ALA A 50 -6.30 -6.84 -1.90
C ALA A 50 -5.37 -7.52 -0.89
N ARG A 51 -4.09 -7.62 -1.25
CA ARG A 51 -2.99 -7.82 -0.30
C ARG A 51 -2.02 -6.65 -0.43
N VAL A 52 -1.70 -6.02 0.69
CA VAL A 52 -0.84 -4.84 0.75
C VAL A 52 0.49 -5.20 1.39
N MET A 53 1.56 -4.65 0.85
CA MET A 53 2.90 -4.66 1.43
C MET A 53 3.55 -3.30 1.20
N HIS A 54 3.68 -2.52 2.27
CA HIS A 54 4.46 -1.28 2.27
C HIS A 54 5.77 -1.53 2.98
N GLU A 55 6.87 -1.16 2.33
CA GLU A 55 8.22 -1.41 2.77
C GLU A 55 8.99 -0.09 2.77
N PHE A 56 9.66 0.20 3.89
CA PHE A 56 10.40 1.44 4.09
C PHE A 56 11.80 1.12 4.60
N GLY A 57 12.77 1.87 4.12
CA GLY A 57 14.17 1.80 4.53
C GLY A 57 14.92 3.08 4.16
N ASP A 58 16.16 3.18 4.61
CA ASP A 58 17.00 4.32 4.29
C ASP A 58 17.62 4.17 2.89
N GLY A 59 17.70 5.27 2.16
CA GLY A 59 18.40 5.42 0.89
C GLY A 59 19.48 6.51 0.97
N PRO A 60 20.37 6.61 -0.03
CA PRO A 60 21.49 7.56 0.00
C PRO A 60 21.09 9.02 0.23
N ASP A 61 19.93 9.42 -0.28
CA ASP A 61 19.40 10.79 -0.23
C ASP A 61 18.17 10.94 0.68
N GLY A 62 17.93 9.98 1.58
CA GLY A 62 16.80 10.03 2.51
C GLY A 62 16.03 8.71 2.58
N LEU A 63 14.72 8.76 2.31
CA LEU A 63 13.84 7.61 2.46
C LEU A 63 13.70 6.82 1.15
N ARG A 64 13.83 5.50 1.22
CA ARG A 64 13.47 4.57 0.16
C ARG A 64 12.16 3.88 0.52
N ILE A 65 11.20 3.93 -0.39
CA ILE A 65 9.87 3.32 -0.21
C ILE A 65 9.58 2.35 -1.35
N ARG A 66 9.03 1.19 -1.01
CA ARG A 66 8.42 0.26 -1.97
C ARG A 66 6.99 -0.02 -1.55
N LEU A 67 6.06 0.40 -2.41
CA LEU A 67 4.62 0.25 -2.19
C LEU A 67 4.09 -0.82 -3.12
N THR A 68 3.59 -1.92 -2.56
CA THR A 68 3.04 -3.04 -3.31
C THR A 68 1.61 -3.31 -2.89
N ILE A 69 0.73 -3.45 -3.86
CA ILE A 69 -0.61 -4.01 -3.68
C ILE A 69 -0.85 -5.09 -4.73
N GLN A 70 -1.52 -6.15 -4.34
CA GLN A 70 -1.93 -7.24 -5.21
C GLN A 70 -3.45 -7.26 -5.27
N PHE A 71 -4.00 -7.23 -6.49
CA PHE A 71 -5.43 -7.38 -6.76
C PHE A 71 -5.73 -8.77 -7.37
N PRO A 72 -6.99 -9.22 -7.35
CA PRO A 72 -7.42 -10.39 -8.12
C PRO A 72 -6.99 -10.29 -9.59
N ALA A 73 -6.58 -11.40 -10.19
CA ALA A 73 -6.09 -11.42 -11.57
C ALA A 73 -7.12 -10.95 -12.62
N ASN A 74 -8.41 -10.99 -12.29
CA ASN A 74 -9.51 -10.51 -13.12
C ASN A 74 -9.93 -9.06 -12.80
N ALA A 75 -9.19 -8.35 -11.94
CA ALA A 75 -9.46 -6.94 -11.70
C ALA A 75 -9.30 -6.14 -13.01
N PRO A 76 -10.14 -5.12 -13.25
CA PRO A 76 -10.00 -4.27 -14.42
C PRO A 76 -8.63 -3.57 -14.48
N GLU A 77 -8.07 -3.40 -15.68
CA GLU A 77 -6.74 -2.79 -15.88
C GLU A 77 -6.60 -1.40 -15.21
N HIS A 78 -7.66 -0.59 -15.26
CA HIS A 78 -7.67 0.75 -14.67
C HIS A 78 -7.50 0.75 -13.14
N VAL A 79 -7.77 -0.37 -12.45
CA VAL A 79 -7.49 -0.51 -11.02
C VAL A 79 -5.99 -0.47 -10.75
N PHE A 80 -5.20 -1.18 -11.55
CA PHE A 80 -3.75 -1.25 -11.38
C PHE A 80 -3.10 0.12 -11.65
N VAL A 81 -3.38 0.71 -12.81
CA VAL A 81 -2.81 2.01 -13.19
C VAL A 81 -3.31 3.12 -12.28
N GLY A 82 -4.61 3.13 -11.95
CA GLY A 82 -5.17 4.14 -11.06
C GLY A 82 -4.60 4.06 -9.65
N HIS A 83 -4.33 2.86 -9.13
CA HIS A 83 -3.76 2.72 -7.80
C HIS A 83 -2.27 3.04 -7.74
N GLN A 84 -1.51 2.86 -8.83
CA GLN A 84 -0.14 3.40 -8.93
C GLN A 84 -0.12 4.91 -8.78
N TRP A 85 -1.04 5.61 -9.46
CA TRP A 85 -1.19 7.06 -9.31
C TRP A 85 -1.68 7.46 -7.92
N HIS A 86 -2.61 6.70 -7.34
CA HIS A 86 -3.04 6.90 -5.96
C HIS A 86 -1.83 6.90 -5.01
N PHE A 87 -1.03 5.83 -5.01
CA PHE A 87 0.15 5.73 -4.17
C PHE A 87 1.15 6.87 -4.39
N ALA A 88 1.43 7.22 -5.65
CA ALA A 88 2.33 8.32 -5.96
C ALA A 88 1.83 9.64 -5.34
N CYS A 89 0.55 9.98 -5.53
CA CYS A 89 -0.03 11.21 -5.00
C CYS A 89 -0.07 11.20 -3.45
N GLU A 90 -0.58 10.13 -2.85
CA GLU A 90 -0.75 10.03 -1.39
C GLU A 90 0.60 10.14 -0.66
N PHE A 91 1.56 9.28 -1.01
CA PHE A 91 2.84 9.25 -0.31
C PHE A 91 3.70 10.48 -0.60
N THR A 92 3.67 11.04 -1.81
CA THR A 92 4.39 12.29 -2.10
C THR A 92 3.85 13.43 -1.24
N ASN A 93 2.52 13.58 -1.15
CA ASN A 93 1.91 14.61 -0.31
C ASN A 93 2.25 14.42 1.19
N TRP A 94 2.29 13.18 1.68
CA TRP A 94 2.72 12.91 3.06
C TRP A 94 4.18 13.26 3.30
N LEU A 95 5.07 12.95 2.35
CA LEU A 95 6.48 13.27 2.45
C LEU A 95 6.72 14.78 2.42
N GLU A 96 6.06 15.51 1.51
CA GLU A 96 6.11 16.97 1.46
C GLU A 96 5.60 17.58 2.77
N GLY A 97 4.48 17.07 3.30
CA GLY A 97 3.92 17.52 4.57
C GLY A 97 4.85 17.27 5.75
N ALA A 98 5.47 16.09 5.83
CA ALA A 98 6.43 15.75 6.86
C ALA A 98 7.71 16.61 6.76
N HIS A 99 8.21 16.83 5.54
CA HIS A 99 9.39 17.66 5.31
C HIS A 99 9.15 19.12 5.71
N ALA A 100 7.97 19.68 5.41
CA ALA A 100 7.61 21.04 5.78
C ALA A 100 7.51 21.27 7.31
N GLN A 101 7.47 20.19 8.10
CA GLN A 101 7.42 20.24 9.57
C GLN A 101 8.78 19.97 10.24
N ALA A 102 9.82 19.65 9.47
CA ALA A 102 11.18 19.38 9.96
C ALA A 102 12.01 20.68 10.08
#